data_AF-B8CN44-F1
#
_entry.id   AF-B8CN44-F1
#
_cell.length_a   1.000
_cell.length_b   1.000
_cell.length_c   1.000
_cell.angle_alpha   90.00
_cell.angle_beta   90.00
_cell.angle_gamma   90.00
#
_symmetry.space_group_name_H-M   'P 1'
#
loop_
_entity.id
_entity.type
_entity.pdbx_description
1 polymer ?
#
loop_
_entity_poly.entity_id
_entity_poly.type
_entity_poly.pdbx_seq_one_letter_code
_entity_poly.pdbx_strand_id
1 'polypeptide(L)'
;MLGFSFTYWLEGNMQTITFFQRFEADILAGKKTITLRDKSESHFEAGQIVHVANLETSHSYGQVEILSVAWVKFDDLNQLHAEQENMTLVELKTLIREIYPEIEQLYQINFKLL
;
A
#
# COMPACT_ATOMS: atom_id res chain seq x y z
N MET A 1 2.38 13.71 43.80
CA MET A 1 2.55 12.42 43.09
C MET A 1 1.40 12.30 42.11
N LEU A 2 1.59 12.70 40.86
CA LEU A 2 0.61 12.47 39.79
C LEU A 2 1.39 11.80 38.66
N GLY A 3 1.17 10.50 38.51
CA GLY A 3 1.78 9.68 37.46
C GLY A 3 1.10 9.98 36.13
N PHE A 4 1.68 10.91 35.38
CA PHE A 4 1.41 11.01 33.94
C PHE A 4 2.23 9.92 33.26
N SER A 5 1.57 8.84 32.82
CA SER A 5 2.22 7.84 31.98
C SER A 5 2.55 8.48 30.64
N PHE A 6 3.84 8.58 30.33
CA PHE A 6 4.41 9.15 29.10
C PHE A 6 3.96 8.38 27.83
N THR A 7 3.34 7.21 28.00
CA THR A 7 2.96 6.28 26.93
C THR A 7 1.82 6.77 26.02
N TYR A 8 0.90 7.60 26.52
CA TYR A 8 -0.31 7.98 25.76
C TYR A 8 -0.10 9.08 24.70
N TRP A 9 1.10 9.70 24.62
CA TRP A 9 1.41 10.72 23.59
C TRP A 9 2.23 10.17 22.41
N LEU A 10 2.65 8.89 22.45
CA LEU A 10 3.45 8.26 21.40
C LEU A 10 2.63 7.32 20.51
N GLU A 11 1.39 7.00 20.86
CA GLU A 11 0.44 6.35 19.96
C GLU A 11 -0.18 7.40 19.02
N GLY A 12 0.67 8.04 18.21
CA GLY A 12 0.18 8.68 17.01
C GLY A 12 -0.60 7.63 16.22
N ASN A 13 -1.84 7.94 15.87
CA ASN A 13 -2.78 7.03 15.22
C ASN A 13 -2.09 6.35 14.02
N MET A 14 -1.56 5.14 14.22
CA MET A 14 -0.63 4.53 13.27
C MET A 14 -1.44 4.12 12.06
N GLN A 15 -1.15 4.76 10.92
CA GLN A 15 -1.89 4.54 9.69
C GLN A 15 -1.78 3.06 9.28
N THR A 16 -2.82 2.58 8.60
CA THR A 16 -2.86 1.20 8.09
C THR A 16 -2.92 1.24 6.57
N ILE A 17 -2.04 0.48 5.93
CA ILE A 17 -2.13 0.15 4.52
C ILE A 17 -2.74 -1.25 4.38
N THR A 18 -3.74 -1.39 3.52
CA THR A 18 -4.48 -2.65 3.36
C THR A 18 -4.16 -3.34 2.06
N PHE A 19 -4.06 -4.66 2.06
CA PHE A 19 -3.83 -5.47 0.85
C PHE A 19 -4.83 -6.62 0.80
N PHE A 20 -5.16 -7.10 -0.40
CA PHE A 20 -5.90 -8.35 -0.52
C PHE A 20 -5.13 -9.50 0.14
N GLN A 21 -5.84 -10.40 0.83
CA GLN A 21 -5.25 -11.50 1.59
C GLN A 21 -4.29 -12.37 0.78
N ARG A 22 -4.53 -12.52 -0.53
CA ARG A 22 -3.64 -13.27 -1.44
C ARG A 22 -2.20 -12.73 -1.50
N PHE A 23 -1.97 -11.48 -1.12
CA PHE A 23 -0.66 -10.85 -1.12
C PHE A 23 0.10 -10.99 0.21
N GLU A 24 -0.55 -11.46 1.28
CA GLU A 24 0.05 -11.57 2.61
C GLU A 24 1.37 -12.34 2.56
N ALA A 25 1.37 -13.53 1.94
CA ALA A 25 2.56 -14.36 1.82
C ALA A 25 3.68 -13.70 0.99
N ASP A 26 3.34 -12.96 -0.06
CA ASP A 26 4.33 -12.26 -0.90
C ASP A 26 4.92 -11.04 -0.21
N ILE A 27 4.14 -10.34 0.62
CA ILE A 27 4.59 -9.23 1.45
C ILE A 27 5.50 -9.75 2.56
N LEU A 28 5.09 -10.80 3.28
CA LEU A 28 5.89 -11.44 4.33
C LEU A 28 7.21 -12.02 3.78
N ALA A 29 7.23 -12.45 2.52
CA ALA A 29 8.44 -12.90 1.82
C ALA A 29 9.26 -11.77 1.18
N GLY A 30 8.82 -10.50 1.28
CA GLY A 30 9.50 -9.34 0.69
C GLY A 30 9.48 -9.28 -0.84
N LYS A 31 8.60 -10.05 -1.50
CA LYS A 31 8.47 -10.10 -2.97
C LYS A 31 7.56 -9.01 -3.51
N LYS A 32 6.47 -8.71 -2.79
CA LYS A 32 5.60 -7.56 -3.08
C LYS A 32 6.13 -6.34 -2.35
N THR A 33 6.60 -5.37 -3.11
CA THR A 33 7.27 -4.16 -2.60
C THR A 33 6.65 -2.88 -3.13
N ILE A 34 5.71 -2.98 -4.07
CA ILE A 34 4.96 -1.84 -4.60
C ILE A 34 3.45 -2.09 -4.57
N THR A 35 2.69 -1.01 -4.53
CA THR A 35 1.24 -1.01 -4.76
C THR A 35 0.80 0.24 -5.50
N LEU A 36 -0.21 0.08 -6.36
CA LEU A 36 -0.87 1.20 -7.05
C LEU A 36 -2.12 1.63 -6.30
N ARG A 37 -2.30 2.94 -6.13
CA ARG A 37 -3.43 3.57 -5.45
C ARG A 37 -4.03 4.70 -6.25
N ASP A 38 -5.31 4.96 -6.03
CA ASP A 38 -5.89 6.24 -6.42
C ASP A 38 -5.49 7.35 -5.43
N LYS A 39 -5.88 8.59 -5.73
CA LYS A 39 -5.52 9.77 -4.94
C LYS A 39 -6.03 9.76 -3.49
N SER A 40 -7.18 9.13 -3.24
CA SER A 40 -7.80 9.05 -1.92
C SER A 40 -7.06 8.11 -0.98
N GLU A 41 -6.29 7.17 -1.52
CA GLU A 41 -5.49 6.19 -0.75
C GLU A 41 -3.97 6.41 -0.89
N SER A 42 -3.53 7.61 -1.30
CA SER A 42 -2.12 7.92 -1.57
C SER A 42 -1.48 8.84 -0.54
N HIS A 43 -2.11 9.09 0.61
CA HIS A 43 -1.70 10.09 1.61
C HIS A 43 -0.46 9.72 2.44
N PHE A 44 0.25 8.67 2.05
CA PHE A 44 1.46 8.21 2.72
C PHE A 44 2.68 9.08 2.36
N GLU A 45 3.66 9.11 3.26
CA GLU A 45 4.90 9.84 3.10
C GLU A 45 6.10 8.91 3.30
N ALA A 46 7.20 9.19 2.59
CA ALA A 46 8.43 8.43 2.75
C ALA A 46 8.96 8.52 4.19
N GLY A 47 9.43 7.39 4.72
CA GLY A 47 9.88 7.25 6.11
C GLY A 47 8.77 6.93 7.12
N GLN A 48 7.49 6.95 6.71
CA GLN A 48 6.41 6.51 7.58
C GLN A 48 6.46 5.01 7.82
N ILE A 49 6.27 4.61 9.08
CA ILE A 49 6.02 3.22 9.47
C ILE A 49 4.52 3.08 9.67
N VAL A 50 3.93 2.13 8.96
CA VAL A 50 2.48 1.90 8.95
C VAL A 50 2.17 0.43 9.20
N HIS A 51 1.01 0.15 9.78
CA HIS A 51 0.52 -1.21 9.89
C HIS A 51 0.16 -1.75 8.52
N VAL A 52 0.45 -3.03 8.29
CA VAL A 52 -0.04 -3.75 7.12
C VAL A 52 -1.14 -4.71 7.53
N ALA A 53 -2.29 -4.64 6.87
CA ALA A 53 -3.46 -5.44 7.17
C ALA A 53 -4.16 -5.99 5.94
N ASN A 54 -4.97 -7.02 6.13
CA ASN A 54 -5.82 -7.58 5.08
C ASN A 54 -7.04 -6.67 4.84
N LEU A 55 -7.34 -6.38 3.57
CA LEU A 55 -8.49 -5.57 3.20
C LEU A 55 -9.81 -6.25 3.59
N GLU A 56 -9.89 -7.57 3.42
CA GLU A 56 -11.11 -8.35 3.62
C GLU A 56 -11.43 -8.61 5.10
N THR A 57 -10.39 -8.76 5.93
CA THR A 57 -10.54 -9.19 7.33
C THR A 57 -10.09 -8.14 8.35
N SER A 58 -9.43 -7.07 7.91
CA SER A 58 -8.76 -6.08 8.77
C SER A 58 -7.72 -6.69 9.72
N HIS A 59 -7.30 -7.94 9.49
CA HIS A 59 -6.25 -8.57 10.28
C HIS A 59 -4.91 -7.91 9.95
N SER A 60 -4.31 -7.24 10.95
CA SER A 60 -2.95 -6.72 10.87
C SER A 60 -1.94 -7.84 11.08
N TYR A 61 -0.96 -7.96 10.19
CA TYR A 61 0.04 -9.04 10.19
C TYR A 61 1.49 -8.53 10.18
N GLY A 62 1.70 -7.21 10.28
CA GLY A 62 3.04 -6.65 10.40
C GLY A 62 3.08 -5.13 10.32
N GLN A 63 4.26 -4.61 10.08
CA GLN A 63 4.52 -3.20 9.78
C GLN A 63 5.36 -3.11 8.50
N VAL A 64 5.14 -2.03 7.75
CA VAL A 64 5.96 -1.69 6.59
C VAL A 64 6.45 -0.26 6.73
N GLU A 65 7.66 0.00 6.21
CA GLU A 65 8.16 1.35 6.01
C GLU A 65 7.85 1.78 4.57
N ILE A 66 7.24 2.95 4.43
CA ILE A 66 7.03 3.60 3.14
C ILE A 66 8.35 4.19 2.67
N LEU A 67 8.83 3.74 1.51
CA LEU A 67 10.09 4.19 0.93
C LEU A 67 9.91 5.39 0.01
N SER A 68 8.85 5.40 -0.78
CA SER A 68 8.50 6.53 -1.65
C SER A 68 7.06 6.46 -2.12
N VAL A 69 6.52 7.62 -2.48
CA VAL A 69 5.23 7.76 -3.18
C VAL A 69 5.46 8.59 -4.43
N ALA A 70 5.14 8.05 -5.59
CA ALA A 70 5.30 8.70 -6.89
C ALA A 70 4.05 8.54 -7.73
N TRP A 71 3.71 9.54 -8.53
CA TRP A 71 2.63 9.39 -9.52
C TRP A 71 3.12 8.55 -10.71
N VAL A 72 2.23 7.77 -11.28
CA VAL A 72 2.43 7.02 -12.51
C VAL A 72 1.21 7.22 -13.41
N LYS A 73 1.43 7.56 -14.68
CA LYS A 73 0.30 7.65 -15.62
C LYS A 73 -0.26 6.26 -15.86
N PHE A 74 -1.57 6.16 -16.01
CA PHE A 74 -2.23 4.91 -16.37
C PHE A 74 -1.63 4.29 -17.64
N ASP A 75 -1.30 5.12 -18.63
CA ASP A 75 -0.72 4.65 -19.89
C ASP A 75 0.70 4.10 -19.73
N ASP A 76 1.45 4.61 -18.75
CA ASP A 76 2.83 4.21 -18.44
C ASP A 76 2.93 2.92 -17.60
N LEU A 77 1.79 2.36 -17.17
CA LEU A 77 1.77 1.05 -16.53
C LEU A 77 2.37 -0.02 -17.46
N ASN A 78 3.23 -0.85 -16.89
CA ASN A 78 4.05 -1.81 -17.61
C ASN A 78 4.04 -3.19 -16.90
N GLN A 79 4.75 -4.15 -17.49
CA GLN A 79 4.77 -5.52 -17.01
C GLN A 79 5.24 -5.66 -15.55
N LEU A 80 6.21 -4.85 -15.11
CA LEU A 80 6.69 -4.88 -13.73
C LEU A 80 5.58 -4.49 -12.73
N HIS A 81 4.77 -3.49 -13.06
CA HIS A 81 3.61 -3.12 -12.23
C HIS A 81 2.60 -4.27 -12.14
N ALA A 82 2.34 -4.95 -13.26
CA ALA A 82 1.41 -6.06 -13.33
C ALA A 82 1.87 -7.27 -12.52
N GLU A 83 3.16 -7.61 -12.62
CA GLU A 83 3.78 -8.69 -11.83
C GLU A 83 3.65 -8.42 -10.33
N GLN A 84 3.85 -7.17 -9.90
CA GLN A 84 3.70 -6.79 -8.49
C GLN A 84 2.25 -6.88 -8.00
N GLU A 85 1.27 -6.82 -8.91
CA GLU A 85 -0.16 -7.01 -8.60
C GLU A 85 -0.65 -8.44 -8.93
N ASN A 86 0.27 -9.39 -9.18
CA ASN A 86 -0.01 -10.80 -9.48
C ASN A 86 -1.01 -11.00 -10.64
N MET A 87 -0.83 -10.25 -11.74
CA MET A 87 -1.67 -10.39 -12.95
C MET A 87 -0.92 -9.95 -14.23
N THR A 88 -1.52 -10.17 -15.40
CA THR A 88 -0.98 -9.64 -16.67
C THR A 88 -1.23 -8.13 -16.80
N LEU A 89 -0.46 -7.44 -17.64
CA LEU A 89 -0.64 -6.01 -17.87
C LEU A 89 -2.04 -5.66 -18.41
N VAL A 90 -2.61 -6.53 -19.25
CA VAL A 90 -3.96 -6.36 -19.79
C VAL A 90 -5.01 -6.47 -18.69
N GLU A 91 -4.90 -7.48 -17.83
CA GLU A 91 -5.80 -7.65 -16.67
C GLU A 91 -5.70 -6.47 -15.71
N LEU A 92 -4.48 -6.00 -15.40
CA LEU A 92 -4.27 -4.85 -14.52
C LEU A 92 -4.95 -3.59 -15.07
N LYS A 93 -4.68 -3.25 -16.33
CA LYS A 93 -5.27 -2.06 -16.96
C LYS A 93 -6.80 -2.17 -17.05
N THR A 94 -7.33 -3.37 -17.31
CA THR A 94 -8.78 -3.61 -17.39
C THR A 94 -9.43 -3.42 -16.02
N LEU A 95 -8.91 -4.07 -14.97
CA LEU A 95 -9.42 -3.96 -13.61
C LEU A 95 -9.42 -2.50 -13.12
N ILE A 96 -8.33 -1.77 -13.37
CA ILE A 96 -8.24 -0.36 -12.99
C ILE A 96 -9.34 0.47 -13.68
N ARG A 97 -9.64 0.21 -14.96
CA ARG A 97 -10.72 0.92 -15.68
C ARG A 97 -12.11 0.49 -15.24
N GLU A 98 -12.30 -0.73 -14.78
CA GLU A 98 -13.58 -1.17 -14.21
C GLU A 98 -13.88 -0.45 -12.89
N ILE A 99 -12.86 -0.26 -12.04
CA ILE A 99 -13.01 0.43 -10.75
C ILE A 99 -13.01 1.95 -10.93
N TYR A 100 -12.13 2.47 -11.80
CA TYR A 100 -11.93 3.90 -12.06
C TYR A 100 -11.96 4.20 -13.57
N PRO A 101 -13.14 4.34 -14.18
CA PRO A 101 -13.29 4.46 -15.64
C PRO A 101 -12.49 5.59 -16.28
N GLU A 102 -12.31 6.70 -15.58
CA GLU A 102 -11.68 7.93 -16.10
C GLU A 102 -10.31 8.24 -15.48
N ILE A 103 -9.68 7.27 -14.81
CA ILE A 103 -8.38 7.53 -14.15
C ILE A 103 -7.27 7.77 -15.19
N GLU A 104 -6.53 8.86 -15.01
CA GLU A 104 -5.38 9.21 -15.84
C GLU A 104 -4.04 8.93 -15.15
N GLN A 105 -4.04 8.96 -13.81
CA GLN A 105 -2.86 8.77 -12.99
C GLN A 105 -3.19 7.98 -11.73
N LEU A 106 -2.22 7.18 -11.30
CA LEU A 106 -2.21 6.45 -10.04
C LEU A 106 -1.01 6.91 -9.22
N TYR A 107 -0.96 6.46 -7.98
CA TYR A 107 0.16 6.65 -7.08
C TYR A 107 0.79 5.29 -6.80
N GLN A 108 2.05 5.14 -7.21
CA GLN A 108 2.87 4.01 -6.80
C GLN A 108 3.47 4.30 -5.43
N ILE A 109 3.20 3.41 -4.49
CA ILE A 109 3.81 3.41 -3.17
C ILE A 109 4.82 2.28 -3.14
N ASN A 110 6.09 2.61 -2.92
CA ASN A 110 7.14 1.64 -2.64
C ASN A 110 7.26 1.47 -1.13
N PHE A 111 7.36 0.23 -0.67
CA PHE A 111 7.46 -0.09 0.74
C PHE A 111 8.39 -1.29 0.97
N LYS A 112 8.84 -1.46 2.21
CA LYS A 112 9.53 -2.66 2.68
C LYS A 112 8.89 -3.17 3.96
N LEU A 113 8.80 -4.50 4.10
CA LEU A 113 8.49 -5.12 5.38
C LEU A 113 9.61 -4.84 6.39
N LEU A 114 9.21 -4.62 7.64
CA LEU A 114 10.12 -4.45 8.79
C LEU A 114 10.34 -5.76 9.55
#